data_AF-A0A3Q0JPB2-F1
#
_entry.id   AF-A0A3Q0JPB2-F1
#
_cell.length_a   1.000
_cell.length_b   1.000
_cell.length_c   1.000
_cell.angle_alpha   90.00
_cell.angle_beta   90.00
_cell.angle_gamma   90.00
#
_symmetry.space_group_name_H-M   'P 1'
#
loop_
_entity.id
_entity.type
_entity.pdbx_description
1 polymer ?
#
loop_
_entity_poly.entity_id
_entity_poly.type
_entity_poly.pdbx_seq_one_letter_code
_entity_poly.pdbx_strand_id
1 'polypeptide(L)'
;MVVTDGASENYKEVFEEFNWRGQNDSTLWPVRVFSYLVGKEVADYRDVKWMACANKGYYVHLSTVAEVKDQIPSYVPVMAYFQ
;
A
#
# COMPACT_ATOMS: atom_id res chain seq x y z
N MET A 1 6.29 -0.71 -3.62
CA MET A 1 5.01 -1.04 -4.29
C MET A 1 4.81 -2.54 -4.23
N VAL A 2 3.60 -3.00 -3.96
CA VAL A 2 3.24 -4.42 -3.85
C VAL A 2 2.06 -4.70 -4.78
N VAL A 3 2.19 -5.74 -5.63
CA VAL A 3 1.10 -6.29 -6.43
C VAL A 3 0.85 -7.69 -5.93
N THR A 4 -0.36 -8.00 -5.50
CA THR A 4 -0.70 -9.27 -4.85
C THR A 4 -2.15 -9.66 -5.14
N ASP A 5 -2.50 -10.93 -5.00
CA ASP A 5 -3.87 -11.45 -5.03
C ASP A 5 -4.53 -11.54 -3.64
N GLY A 6 -3.75 -11.29 -2.58
CA GLY A 6 -4.24 -11.21 -1.20
C GLY A 6 -3.11 -11.01 -0.18
N ALA A 7 -3.46 -11.04 1.09
CA ALA A 7 -2.51 -11.15 2.19
C ALA A 7 -3.12 -12.02 3.30
N SER A 8 -2.30 -12.84 3.97
CA SER A 8 -2.72 -13.65 5.11
C SER A 8 -2.94 -12.82 6.38
N GLU A 9 -2.26 -11.68 6.48
CA GLU A 9 -2.35 -10.71 7.56
C GLU A 9 -1.83 -9.34 7.08
N ASN A 10 -1.92 -8.31 7.93
CA ASN A 10 -1.47 -6.95 7.59
C ASN A 10 0.02 -6.66 7.84
N TYR A 11 0.78 -7.62 8.41
CA TYR A 11 2.22 -7.51 8.69
C TYR A 11 2.62 -6.25 9.46
N LYS A 12 1.76 -5.79 10.39
CA LYS A 12 1.96 -4.57 11.19
C LYS A 12 3.34 -4.49 11.85
N GLU A 13 3.82 -5.59 12.42
CA GLU A 13 5.11 -5.64 13.14
C GLU A 13 6.29 -5.26 12.22
N VAL A 14 6.24 -5.64 10.93
CA VAL A 14 7.27 -5.29 9.94
C VAL A 14 7.27 -3.79 9.68
N PHE A 15 6.10 -3.17 9.54
CA PHE A 15 6.01 -1.72 9.33
C PHE A 15 6.44 -0.93 10.57
N GLU A 16 6.09 -1.42 11.77
CA GLU A 16 6.52 -0.85 13.04
C GLU A 16 8.03 -0.88 13.20
N GLU A 17 8.66 -2.01 12.84
CA GLU A 17 10.10 -2.21 12.96
C GLU A 17 10.90 -1.41 11.92
N PHE A 18 10.46 -1.36 10.66
CA PHE A 18 11.30 -0.84 9.58
C PHE A 18 10.87 0.52 9.03
N ASN A 19 9.59 0.87 9.14
CA ASN A 19 9.07 2.12 8.55
C ASN A 19 8.63 3.14 9.59
N TRP A 20 8.19 2.72 10.79
CA TRP A 20 7.70 3.64 11.82
C TRP A 20 8.74 3.92 12.92
N ARG A 21 9.96 3.40 12.79
CA ARG A 21 11.09 3.69 13.68
C ARG A 21 11.63 5.11 13.41
N GLY A 22 10.89 6.09 13.89
CA GLY A 22 11.23 7.52 13.87
C GLY A 22 10.35 8.35 14.81
N GLN A 23 9.86 7.75 15.91
CA GLN A 23 8.81 8.31 16.79
C GLN A 23 9.18 9.63 17.52
N ASN A 24 10.40 10.13 17.34
CA ASN A 24 10.85 11.45 17.79
C ASN A 24 10.65 12.56 16.75
N ASP A 25 10.37 12.21 15.49
CA ASP A 25 9.88 13.12 14.45
C ASP A 25 8.77 12.44 13.65
N SER A 26 7.54 12.61 14.12
CA SER A 26 6.30 12.03 13.57
C SER A 26 6.00 12.42 12.11
N THR A 27 6.89 13.16 11.44
CA THR A 27 6.78 13.58 10.04
C THR A 27 7.45 12.62 9.05
N LEU A 28 8.27 11.67 9.51
CA LEU A 28 9.08 10.83 8.63
C LEU A 28 8.54 9.39 8.55
N TRP A 29 7.56 9.15 7.67
CA TRP A 29 7.36 7.82 7.08
C TRP A 29 8.28 7.72 5.85
N PRO A 30 9.51 7.19 5.97
CA PRO A 30 10.50 7.22 4.89
C PRO A 30 10.05 6.42 3.66
N VAL A 31 9.24 5.38 3.87
CA VAL A 31 8.74 4.52 2.80
C VAL A 31 7.23 4.66 2.67
N ARG A 32 6.78 5.02 1.45
CA ARG A 32 5.36 4.98 1.08
C ARG A 32 5.00 3.63 0.47
N VAL A 33 3.89 3.05 0.91
CA VAL A 33 3.46 1.70 0.46
C VAL A 33 2.24 1.81 -0.44
N PHE A 34 2.42 1.41 -1.70
CA PHE A 34 1.35 1.31 -2.68
C PHE A 34 1.00 -0.15 -2.90
N SER A 35 -0.28 -0.51 -2.76
CA SER A 35 -0.76 -1.89 -2.83
C SER A 35 -1.81 -2.05 -3.93
N TYR A 36 -1.58 -2.99 -4.84
CA TYR A 36 -2.47 -3.33 -5.94
C TYR A 36 -2.97 -4.75 -5.72
N LEU A 37 -4.24 -4.88 -5.38
CA LEU A 37 -4.88 -6.17 -5.18
C LEU A 37 -5.49 -6.64 -6.50
N VAL A 38 -5.15 -7.85 -6.94
CA VAL A 38 -5.68 -8.43 -8.20
C VAL A 38 -6.55 -9.63 -7.88
N GLY A 39 -7.81 -9.58 -8.30
CA GLY A 39 -8.72 -10.74 -8.18
C GLY A 39 -10.17 -10.32 -8.03
N LYS A 40 -11.09 -11.05 -8.67
CA LYS A 40 -12.52 -10.73 -8.65
C LYS A 40 -13.24 -11.07 -7.35
N GLU A 41 -12.74 -12.06 -6.60
CA GLU A 41 -13.38 -12.57 -5.38
C GLU A 41 -12.42 -12.58 -4.20
N VAL A 42 -11.73 -11.47 -3.96
CA VAL A 42 -10.84 -11.38 -2.79
C VAL A 42 -11.67 -11.07 -1.55
N ALA A 43 -11.90 -12.11 -0.74
CA ALA A 43 -12.66 -12.01 0.51
C ALA A 43 -11.96 -11.15 1.57
N ASP A 44 -10.62 -10.98 1.49
CA ASP A 44 -9.84 -10.24 2.49
C ASP A 44 -8.94 -9.15 1.89
N TYR A 45 -9.57 -8.11 1.36
CA TYR A 45 -8.86 -6.90 0.91
C TYR A 45 -8.39 -6.00 2.06
N ARG A 46 -8.89 -6.24 3.28
CA ARG A 46 -8.75 -5.32 4.42
C ARG A 46 -7.31 -5.13 4.82
N ASP A 47 -6.56 -6.23 4.91
CA ASP A 47 -5.15 -6.18 5.30
C ASP A 47 -4.31 -5.51 4.23
N VAL A 48 -4.49 -5.87 2.97
CA VAL A 48 -3.79 -5.24 1.84
C VAL A 48 -4.06 -3.73 1.76
N LYS A 49 -5.32 -3.32 1.96
CA LYS A 49 -5.70 -1.90 2.02
C LYS A 49 -5.07 -1.21 3.23
N TRP A 50 -5.06 -1.86 4.38
CA TRP A 50 -4.48 -1.31 5.61
C TRP A 50 -2.98 -1.04 5.44
N MET A 51 -2.24 -1.95 4.78
CA MET A 51 -0.81 -1.80 4.52
C MET A 51 -0.49 -0.50 3.77
N ALA A 52 -1.30 -0.12 2.77
CA ALA A 52 -1.11 1.14 2.06
C ALA A 52 -1.52 2.37 2.89
N CYS A 53 -2.68 2.29 3.56
CA CYS A 53 -3.20 3.40 4.36
C CYS A 53 -2.28 3.77 5.54
N ALA A 54 -1.76 2.78 6.26
CA ALA A 54 -0.91 2.99 7.42
C ALA A 54 0.49 3.51 7.07
N ASN A 55 0.87 3.46 5.78
CA ASN A 55 2.19 3.85 5.29
C ASN A 55 2.11 4.89 4.17
N LYS A 56 1.16 5.85 4.28
CA LYS A 56 1.07 7.07 3.45
C LYS A 56 1.08 6.83 1.93
N GLY A 57 0.55 5.70 1.47
CA GLY A 57 0.47 5.37 0.05
C GLY A 57 -0.97 5.27 -0.44
N TYR A 58 -1.20 4.38 -1.41
CA TYR A 58 -2.49 4.24 -2.10
C TYR A 58 -2.83 2.78 -2.38
N TYR A 59 -4.12 2.47 -2.36
CA TYR A 59 -4.67 1.14 -2.59
C TYR A 59 -5.51 1.13 -3.85
N VAL A 60 -5.30 0.13 -4.71
CA VAL A 60 -6.12 -0.12 -5.91
C VAL A 60 -6.55 -1.58 -5.92
N HIS A 61 -7.83 -1.81 -6.23
CA HIS A 61 -8.36 -3.15 -6.49
C HIS A 61 -8.61 -3.32 -7.98
N LEU A 62 -8.05 -4.38 -8.55
CA LEU A 62 -8.08 -4.70 -9.96
C LEU A 62 -8.73 -6.06 -10.18
N SER A 63 -9.46 -6.19 -11.29
CA SER A 63 -10.05 -7.47 -11.66
C SER A 63 -9.03 -8.40 -12.31
N THR A 64 -8.07 -7.83 -13.04
CA THR A 64 -7.07 -8.59 -13.81
C THR A 64 -5.68 -7.95 -13.70
N VAL A 65 -4.63 -8.76 -13.89
CA VAL A 65 -3.24 -8.28 -13.89
C VAL A 65 -2.97 -7.33 -15.05
N ALA A 66 -3.71 -7.44 -16.16
CA ALA A 66 -3.55 -6.57 -17.32
C ALA A 66 -3.83 -5.10 -16.98
N GLU A 67 -4.78 -4.83 -16.09
CA GLU A 67 -5.17 -3.49 -15.64
C GLU A 67 -4.08 -2.81 -14.78
N VAL A 68 -3.12 -3.56 -14.24
CA VAL A 68 -2.07 -3.01 -13.36
C VAL A 68 -1.30 -1.91 -14.07
N LYS A 69 -0.93 -2.10 -15.34
CA LYS A 69 -0.14 -1.13 -16.12
C LYS A 69 -0.84 0.22 -16.22
N ASP A 70 -2.15 0.22 -16.41
CA ASP A 70 -2.95 1.44 -16.57
C ASP A 70 -3.14 2.17 -15.23
N GLN A 71 -3.04 1.44 -14.12
CA GLN A 71 -3.16 2.00 -12.77
C GLN A 71 -1.83 2.39 -12.14
N ILE A 72 -0.68 2.03 -12.71
CA ILE A 72 0.64 2.50 -12.23
C ILE A 72 0.68 4.03 -12.14
N PRO A 73 0.24 4.84 -13.12
CA PRO A 73 0.28 6.30 -13.02
C PRO A 73 -0.46 6.89 -11.81
N SER A 74 -1.39 6.15 -11.18
CA SER A 74 -2.15 6.62 -10.02
C SER A 74 -1.30 6.92 -8.77
N TYR A 75 -0.08 6.39 -8.67
CA TYR A 75 0.81 6.72 -7.54
C TYR A 75 1.43 8.11 -7.67
N VAL A 76 1.51 8.68 -8.88
CA VAL A 76 2.24 9.94 -9.16
C VAL A 76 1.69 11.12 -8.36
N PRO A 77 0.36 11.37 -8.32
CA PRO A 77 -0.18 12.46 -7.49
C PRO A 77 0.16 12.26 -6.01
N VAL A 78 0.09 11.04 -5.50
CA VAL A 78 0.34 10.73 -4.09
C VAL A 78 1.81 10.99 -3.71
N MET A 79 2.74 10.76 -4.63
CA MET A 79 4.15 11.12 -4.45
C MET A 79 4.41 12.62 -4.55
N ALA A 80 3.64 13.34 -5.37
CA ALA A 80 3.84 14.77 -5.62
C ALA A 80 3.36 15.67 -4.47
N TYR A 81 2.38 15.21 -3.68
CA TYR A 81 1.94 15.94 -2.48
C TYR A 81 2.86 15.64 -1.28
N PHE A 82 3.73 16.60 -0.98
CA PHE A 82 4.37 16.75 0.33
C PHE A 82 3.34 17.39 1.28
N GLN A 83 2.83 16.61 2.22
CA GLN A 83 2.10 17.10 3.39
C GLN A 83 2.83 16.64 4.64
#